data_AF-A0A846ZZH7-F1
#
_entry.id   AF-A0A846ZZH7-F1
#
_cell.length_a   1.000
_cell.length_b   1.000
_cell.length_c   1.000
_cell.angle_alpha   90.00
_cell.angle_beta   90.00
_cell.angle_gamma   90.00
#
_symmetry.space_group_name_H-M   'P 1'
#
loop_
_entity.id
_entity.type
_entity.pdbx_description
1 polymer ?
#
loop_
_entity_poly.entity_id
_entity_poly.type
_entity_poly.pdbx_seq_one_letter_code
_entity_poly.pdbx_strand_id
1 'polypeptide(L)'
;MDILKNPTTVKMLATQLIIACDSYIALKMPEKQFKELITYYASQHGKKLFSREGLNPTVTIRIGKKRVELVQIMLSGFQMRLCD
;
A
#
# COMPACT_ATOMS: atom_id res chain seq x y z
N MET A 1 5.14 -15.17 6.57
CA MET A 1 4.43 -13.89 6.42
C MET A 1 3.33 -14.11 5.40
N ASP A 2 2.10 -14.32 5.85
CA ASP A 2 0.95 -14.49 4.96
C ASP A 2 0.44 -13.13 4.51
N ILE A 3 1.02 -12.64 3.41
CA ILE A 3 0.55 -11.43 2.76
C ILE A 3 -0.61 -11.81 1.84
N LEU A 4 -1.82 -11.41 2.23
CA LEU A 4 -3.03 -11.66 1.45
C LEU A 4 -3.11 -10.70 0.26
N LYS A 5 -2.92 -11.23 -0.95
CA LYS A 5 -3.03 -10.45 -2.20
C LYS A 5 -4.43 -9.89 -2.44
N ASN A 6 -5.49 -10.50 -1.90
CA ASN A 6 -6.86 -10.03 -2.04
C ASN A 6 -7.48 -9.59 -0.70
N PRO A 7 -7.15 -8.39 -0.20
CA PRO A 7 -7.87 -7.83 0.93
C PRO A 7 -9.32 -7.51 0.53
N THR A 8 -10.25 -8.17 1.21
CA THR A 8 -11.69 -7.97 1.00
C THR A 8 -12.15 -6.60 1.49
N THR A 9 -11.53 -6.04 2.54
CA THR A 9 -11.90 -4.74 3.13
C THR A 9 -10.73 -3.73 3.16
N VAL A 10 -11.05 -2.43 3.21
CA VAL A 10 -10.08 -1.33 3.41
C VAL A 10 -9.27 -1.54 4.70
N LYS A 11 -9.91 -2.07 5.74
CA LYS A 11 -9.28 -2.40 7.03
C LYS A 11 -8.21 -3.48 6.87
N MET A 12 -8.50 -4.55 6.14
CA MET A 12 -7.52 -5.61 5.85
C MET A 12 -6.38 -5.10 4.98
N LEU A 13 -6.67 -4.28 3.95
CA LEU A 13 -5.64 -3.65 3.12
C LEU A 13 -4.66 -2.83 3.98
N ALA A 14 -5.15 -2.02 4.92
CA ALA A 14 -4.31 -1.27 5.84
C ALA A 14 -3.43 -2.18 6.72
N THR A 15 -3.98 -3.29 7.23
CA THR A 15 -3.19 -4.27 7.99
C THR A 15 -2.10 -4.92 7.15
N GLN A 16 -2.39 -5.28 5.90
CA GLN A 16 -1.40 -5.86 4.98
C GLN A 16 -0.29 -4.86 4.64
N LEU A 17 -0.63 -3.58 4.45
CA LEU A 17 0.37 -2.51 4.26
C LEU A 17 1.26 -2.34 5.49
N ILE A 18 0.71 -2.42 6.71
CA ILE A 18 1.51 -2.37 7.94
C ILE A 18 2.51 -3.51 7.96
N ILE A 19 2.05 -4.75 7.72
CA ILE A 19 2.92 -5.94 7.70
C ILE A 19 4.02 -5.77 6.65
N ALA A 20 3.66 -5.34 5.43
CA ALA A 20 4.62 -5.15 4.35
C ALA A 20 5.66 -4.07 4.69
N CYS A 21 5.23 -2.91 5.20
CA CYS A 21 6.12 -1.83 5.62
C CYS A 21 7.04 -2.27 6.75
N ASP A 22 6.51 -2.91 7.80
CA ASP A 22 7.33 -3.38 8.93
C ASP A 22 8.34 -4.46 8.48
N SER A 23 7.95 -5.30 7.52
CA SER A 23 8.86 -6.30 6.92
C SER A 23 10.00 -5.65 6.14
N TYR A 24 9.69 -4.60 5.39
CA TYR A 24 10.68 -3.81 4.66
C TYR A 24 11.62 -3.07 5.61
N ILE A 25 11.08 -2.40 6.62
CA ILE A 25 11.87 -1.70 7.66
C ILE A 25 12.76 -2.68 8.43
N ALA A 26 12.28 -3.89 8.70
CA ALA A 26 13.05 -4.95 9.33
C ALA A 26 14.07 -5.64 8.40
N LEU A 27 14.23 -5.15 7.16
CA LEU A 27 15.11 -5.72 6.13
C LEU A 27 14.82 -7.19 5.79
N LYS A 28 13.60 -7.65 6.09
CA LYS A 28 13.13 -9.02 5.78
C LYS A 28 12.49 -9.13 4.41
N MET A 29 12.22 -7.99 3.77
CA MET A 29 11.64 -7.89 2.43
C MET A 29 12.51 -6.97 1.57
N PRO A 30 12.98 -7.41 0.39
CA PRO A 30 13.74 -6.57 -0.51
C PRO A 30 12.85 -5.48 -1.12
N GLU A 31 13.45 -4.33 -1.42
CA GLU A 31 12.75 -3.16 -1.97
C GLU A 31 11.93 -3.50 -3.22
N LYS A 32 12.49 -4.31 -4.13
CA LYS A 32 11.79 -4.74 -5.36
C LYS A 32 10.47 -5.45 -5.04
N GLN A 33 10.50 -6.42 -4.13
CA GLN A 33 9.32 -7.18 -3.74
C GLN A 33 8.29 -6.29 -3.04
N PHE A 34 8.77 -5.37 -2.19
CA PHE A 34 7.90 -4.41 -1.53
C PHE A 34 7.22 -3.48 -2.55
N LYS A 35 7.98 -2.90 -3.48
CA LYS A 35 7.45 -2.04 -4.54
C LYS A 35 6.44 -2.76 -5.42
N GLU A 36 6.71 -4.00 -5.84
CA GLU A 36 5.77 -4.82 -6.60
C GLU A 36 4.47 -5.06 -5.82
N LEU A 37 4.56 -5.33 -4.51
CA LEU A 37 3.39 -5.54 -3.66
C LEU A 37 2.52 -4.28 -3.54
N ILE A 38 3.15 -3.13 -3.29
CA ILE A 38 2.46 -1.84 -3.17
C ILE A 38 1.81 -1.47 -4.51
N THR A 39 2.52 -1.69 -5.62
CA THR A 39 2.02 -1.45 -6.97
C THR A 39 0.85 -2.36 -7.31
N TYR A 40 0.92 -3.63 -6.91
CA TYR A 40 -0.18 -4.59 -7.07
C TYR A 40 -1.43 -4.13 -6.31
N TYR A 41 -1.29 -3.68 -5.05
CA TYR A 41 -2.42 -3.14 -4.29
C TYR A 41 -2.99 -1.86 -4.91
N ALA A 42 -2.13 -0.99 -5.44
CA ALA A 42 -2.54 0.22 -6.11
C ALA A 42 -3.31 -0.07 -7.42
N SER A 43 -2.88 -1.09 -8.18
CA SER A 43 -3.52 -1.49 -9.43
C SER A 43 -4.83 -2.26 -9.19
N GLN A 44 -4.83 -3.26 -8.32
CA GLN A 44 -5.97 -4.17 -8.12
C GLN A 44 -7.00 -3.65 -7.11
N HIS A 45 -6.52 -2.96 -6.07
CA HIS A 45 -7.34 -2.44 -4.97
C HIS A 45 -7.33 -0.91 -4.92
N GLY A 46 -7.06 -0.26 -6.05
CA GLY A 46 -6.93 1.19 -6.16
C GLY A 46 -8.13 1.96 -5.59
N LYS A 47 -9.36 1.48 -5.81
CA LYS A 47 -10.58 2.08 -5.23
C LYS A 47 -10.63 2.05 -3.69
N LYS A 48 -9.88 1.14 -3.06
CA LYS A 48 -9.77 1.00 -1.60
C LYS A 48 -8.56 1.75 -1.05
N LEU A 49 -7.45 1.71 -1.79
CA LEU A 49 -6.18 2.33 -1.41
C LEU A 49 -6.19 3.84 -1.58
N PHE A 50 -6.81 4.34 -2.66
CA PHE A 50 -6.88 5.75 -2.99
C PHE A 50 -8.26 6.34 -2.70
N SER A 51 -8.27 7.64 -2.47
CA SER A 51 -9.43 8.54 -2.43
C SER A 51 -9.16 9.72 -3.35
N ARG A 52 -10.12 10.63 -3.48
CA ARG A 52 -10.09 11.74 -4.45
C ARG A 52 -8.83 12.61 -4.39
N GLU A 53 -8.18 12.70 -3.23
CA GLU A 53 -7.01 13.55 -2.98
C GLU A 53 -5.71 12.77 -2.67
N GLY A 54 -5.69 11.43 -2.85
CA GLY A 54 -4.50 10.63 -2.56
C GLY A 54 -4.81 9.29 -1.89
N LEU A 55 -4.10 8.94 -0.81
CA LEU A 55 -4.41 7.72 -0.06
C LEU A 55 -5.71 7.87 0.74
N ASN A 56 -6.47 6.79 0.84
CA ASN A 56 -7.72 6.77 1.60
C ASN A 56 -7.45 7.12 3.07
N PRO A 57 -8.14 8.12 3.66
CA PRO A 57 -7.89 8.58 5.03
C PRO A 57 -7.97 7.44 6.06
N THR A 58 -8.83 6.45 5.84
CA THR A 58 -8.94 5.27 6.72
C THR A 58 -7.64 4.46 6.74
N VAL A 59 -7.00 4.31 5.59
CA VAL A 59 -5.71 3.63 5.45
C VAL A 59 -4.62 4.48 6.09
N THR A 60 -4.59 5.78 5.78
CA THR A 60 -3.61 6.75 6.29
C THR A 60 -3.59 6.80 7.83
N ILE A 61 -4.78 6.85 8.45
CA ILE A 61 -4.95 6.85 9.91
C ILE A 61 -4.44 5.53 10.52
N ARG A 62 -4.73 4.39 9.87
CA ARG A 62 -4.36 3.07 10.40
C ARG A 62 -2.88 2.75 10.28
N ILE A 63 -2.27 3.02 9.14
CA ILE A 63 -0.87 2.65 8.90
C ILE A 63 0.10 3.64 9.57
N GLY A 64 -0.35 4.89 9.76
CA GLY A 64 0.39 5.96 10.42
C GLY A 64 1.37 6.70 9.50
N LYS A 65 1.68 7.96 9.84
CA LYS A 65 2.46 8.90 8.99
C LYS A 65 3.75 8.30 8.40
N LYS A 66 4.58 7.65 9.22
CA LYS A 66 5.85 7.05 8.75
C LYS A 66 5.63 6.03 7.63
N ARG A 67 4.62 5.17 7.75
CA ARG A 67 4.33 4.13 6.76
C ARG A 67 3.64 4.72 5.53
N VAL A 68 2.84 5.77 5.71
CA VAL A 68 2.23 6.54 4.61
C VAL A 68 3.31 7.12 3.70
N GLU A 69 4.29 7.83 4.25
CA GLU A 69 5.41 8.39 3.48
C GLU A 69 6.15 7.27 2.73
N LEU A 70 6.42 6.16 3.40
CA LEU A 70 7.15 5.04 2.81
C LEU A 70 6.36 4.41 1.63
N VAL A 71 5.04 4.26 1.77
CA VAL A 71 4.16 3.83 0.68
C VAL A 71 4.11 4.86 -0.46
N GLN A 72 4.04 6.16 -0.15
CA GLN A 72 4.07 7.22 -1.15
C GLN A 72 5.40 7.26 -1.91
N ILE A 73 6.52 7.01 -1.24
CA ILE A 73 7.84 6.90 -1.88
C ILE A 73 7.88 5.72 -2.85
N MET A 74 7.33 4.56 -2.48
CA MET A 74 7.28 3.40 -3.39
C MET A 74 6.32 3.60 -4.57
N LEU A 75 5.26 4.39 -4.34
CA LEU A 75 4.34 4.86 -5.38
C LEU A 75 4.86 6.09 -6.12
N SER A 76 6.03 6.62 -5.77
CA SER A 76 6.61 7.77 -6.48
C SER A 76 6.98 7.32 -7.89
N GLY A 77 6.38 7.97 -8.89
CA GLY A 77 6.44 7.56 -10.30
C GLY A 77 5.42 6.49 -10.71
N PHE A 78 4.58 5.99 -9.78
CA PHE A 78 3.42 5.17 -10.12
C PHE A 78 2.27 6.07 -10.55
N GLN A 79 2.02 6.16 -11.85
CA GLN A 79 0.84 6.81 -12.39
C GLN A 79 -0.31 5.80 -12.43
N MET A 80 -1.31 6.00 -11.59
CA MET A 80 -2.56 5.26 -11.69
C MET A 80 -3.15 5.52 -13.08
N ARG A 81 -3.31 4.48 -13.92
CA ARG A 81 -4.10 4.61 -15.14
C ARG A 81 -5.53 4.88 -14.72
N LEU A 82 -5.96 6.14 -14.82
CA LEU A 82 -7.37 6.46 -14.97
C LEU A 82 -7.79 5.79 -16.27
N CYS A 83 -8.48 4.65 -16.18
CA CYS A 83 -9.28 4.20 -17.30
C CYS A 83 -10.45 5.18 -17.38
N ASP A 84 -10.40 6.07 -18.36
CA ASP A 84 -11.57 6.66 -19.00
C ASP A 84 -12.51 5.55 -19.52
#